data_AF-A0A2L0LMI0-F1
#
_entry.id   AF-A0A2L0LMI0-F1
#
_cell.length_a   1.000
_cell.length_b   1.000
_cell.length_c   1.000
_cell.angle_alpha   90.00
_cell.angle_beta   90.00
_cell.angle_gamma   90.00
#
_symmetry.space_group_name_H-M   'P 1'
#
loop_
_entity.id
_entity.type
_entity.pdbx_description
1 polymer ?
#
loop_
_entity_poly.entity_id
_entity_poly.type
_entity_poly.pdbx_seq_one_letter_code
_entity_poly.pdbx_strand_id
1 'polypeptide(L)'
;MSARPLLILGLLLPTLAGCIPTLPELMAGNQWQGRDAKQAIDFFGPPMRMEPLPDGAGVQLGWYRDTTYVQKEVVGSTAEMQGNVMVHTNYWDDVAHPGGCTILMSVNKARQINDFSTKGRCNGVNLAP
;
A
#
# COMPACT_ATOMS: atom_id res chain seq x y z
N MET A 1 -47.81 -0.87 -16.85
CA MET A 1 -46.56 -0.12 -17.14
C MET A 1 -46.11 0.57 -15.87
N SER A 2 -45.00 0.12 -15.28
CA SER A 2 -43.95 0.99 -14.69
C SER A 2 -42.92 0.06 -14.07
N ALA A 3 -41.85 -0.19 -14.83
CA ALA A 3 -40.67 -0.90 -14.36
C ALA A 3 -39.73 0.10 -13.70
N ARG A 4 -39.15 -0.26 -12.53
CA ARG A 4 -37.80 0.15 -12.08
C ARG A 4 -37.49 -0.37 -10.66
N PRO A 5 -36.78 -1.51 -10.53
CA PRO A 5 -35.94 -1.76 -9.37
C PRO A 5 -34.50 -1.91 -9.87
N LEU A 6 -33.79 -0.81 -10.11
CA LEU A 6 -32.39 -0.81 -10.54
C LEU A 6 -31.63 0.34 -9.85
N LEU A 7 -31.64 0.39 -8.53
CA LEU A 7 -30.88 1.42 -7.78
C LEU A 7 -30.33 0.91 -6.43
N ILE A 8 -30.02 -0.39 -6.31
CA ILE A 8 -29.43 -0.94 -5.06
C ILE A 8 -28.06 -1.63 -5.32
N LEU A 9 -27.55 -1.65 -6.56
CA LEU A 9 -26.32 -2.39 -6.90
C LEU A 9 -25.02 -1.56 -6.84
N GLY A 10 -24.99 -0.41 -6.15
CA GLY A 10 -23.85 0.53 -6.19
C GLY A 10 -23.00 0.66 -4.92
N LEU A 11 -23.44 0.13 -3.78
CA LEU A 11 -22.91 0.55 -2.46
C LEU A 11 -21.93 -0.42 -1.79
N LEU A 12 -21.51 -1.50 -2.46
CA LEU A 12 -20.66 -2.55 -1.85
C LEU A 12 -19.18 -2.50 -2.29
N LEU A 13 -18.74 -1.47 -3.00
CA LEU A 13 -17.39 -1.40 -3.57
C LEU A 13 -16.23 -0.94 -2.64
N PRO A 14 -16.38 -0.35 -1.43
CA PRO A 14 -15.20 0.21 -0.76
C PRO A 14 -14.42 -0.77 0.13
N THR A 15 -14.85 -2.03 0.32
CA THR A 15 -14.20 -2.93 1.30
C THR A 15 -13.02 -3.74 0.74
N LEU A 16 -12.67 -3.61 -0.55
CA LEU A 16 -11.58 -4.36 -1.19
C LEU A 16 -10.28 -3.57 -1.40
N ALA A 17 -10.18 -2.35 -0.86
CA ALA A 17 -9.01 -1.48 -1.04
C ALA A 17 -7.68 -2.00 -0.43
N GLY A 18 -7.68 -3.19 0.18
CA GLY A 18 -6.51 -3.78 0.82
C GLY A 18 -5.78 -4.87 0.03
N CYS A 19 -6.30 -5.32 -1.12
CA CYS A 19 -5.77 -6.49 -1.83
C CYS A 19 -5.40 -6.24 -3.30
N ILE A 20 -5.62 -5.02 -3.81
CA ILE A 20 -5.31 -4.66 -5.19
C ILE A 20 -4.11 -3.71 -5.15
N PRO A 21 -3.04 -3.97 -5.91
CA PRO A 21 -1.92 -3.05 -6.02
C PRO A 21 -2.44 -1.69 -6.50
N THR A 22 -1.95 -0.64 -5.85
CA THR A 22 -2.30 0.73 -6.23
C THR A 22 -1.80 1.03 -7.65
N LEU A 23 -2.41 2.01 -8.33
CA LEU A 23 -1.99 2.39 -9.69
C LEU A 23 -0.48 2.68 -9.80
N PRO A 24 0.17 3.41 -8.88
CA PRO A 24 1.62 3.61 -8.92
C PRO A 24 2.42 2.31 -8.81
N GLU A 25 1.97 1.36 -7.99
CA GLU A 25 2.65 0.06 -7.81
C GLU A 25 2.53 -0.80 -9.06
N LEU A 26 1.36 -0.82 -9.71
CA LEU A 26 1.16 -1.48 -11.00
C LEU A 26 2.05 -0.89 -12.10
N MET A 27 2.15 0.45 -12.16
CA MET A 27 3.00 1.13 -13.13
C MET A 27 4.48 0.81 -12.89
N ALA A 28 4.93 0.87 -11.63
CA ALA A 28 6.28 0.51 -11.26
C ALA A 28 6.61 -0.94 -11.65
N GLY A 29 5.71 -1.88 -11.39
CA GLY A 29 5.92 -3.29 -11.75
C GLY A 29 6.13 -3.49 -13.25
N ASN A 30 5.31 -2.86 -14.08
CA ASN A 30 5.48 -2.90 -15.54
C ASN A 30 6.81 -2.28 -16.01
N GLN A 31 7.27 -1.21 -15.35
CA GLN A 31 8.53 -0.57 -15.71
C GLN A 31 9.75 -1.41 -15.34
N TRP A 32 9.67 -2.19 -14.25
CA TRP A 32 10.77 -3.05 -13.81
C TRP A 32 10.85 -4.38 -14.53
N GLN A 33 9.73 -4.89 -15.05
CA GLN A 33 9.68 -6.19 -15.70
C GLN A 33 10.71 -6.28 -16.85
N GLY A 34 11.54 -7.32 -16.82
CA GLY A 34 12.58 -7.61 -17.81
C GLY A 34 13.87 -6.80 -17.66
N ARG A 35 13.94 -5.80 -16.76
CA ARG A 35 15.16 -5.03 -16.51
C ARG A 35 16.20 -5.85 -15.76
N ASP A 36 17.47 -5.47 -15.90
CA ASP A 36 18.56 -6.07 -15.13
C ASP A 36 18.45 -5.68 -13.64
N ALA A 37 18.60 -6.66 -12.76
CA ALA A 37 18.54 -6.46 -11.31
C ALA A 37 19.56 -5.43 -10.79
N LYS A 38 20.69 -5.26 -11.48
CA LYS A 38 21.67 -4.21 -11.18
C LYS A 38 21.04 -2.81 -11.24
N GLN A 39 20.13 -2.55 -12.17
CA GLN A 39 19.46 -1.25 -12.26
C GLN A 39 18.60 -0.98 -11.02
N ALA A 40 17.91 -1.99 -10.50
CA ALA A 40 17.15 -1.87 -9.26
C ALA A 40 18.06 -1.64 -8.05
N ILE A 41 19.19 -2.34 -7.98
CA ILE A 41 20.18 -2.13 -6.91
C ILE A 41 20.80 -0.72 -7.00
N ASP A 42 21.10 -0.24 -8.21
CA ASP A 42 21.64 1.10 -8.41
C ASP A 42 20.60 2.18 -8.05
N PHE A 43 19.30 1.91 -8.21
CA PHE A 43 18.20 2.83 -7.87
C PHE A 43 17.81 2.79 -6.38
N PHE A 44 17.61 1.60 -5.81
CA PHE A 44 17.15 1.43 -4.42
C PHE A 44 18.30 1.28 -3.41
N GLY A 45 19.54 1.13 -3.88
CA GLY A 45 20.68 0.74 -3.05
C GLY A 45 20.74 -0.77 -2.80
N PRO A 46 21.65 -1.24 -1.94
CA PRO A 46 21.79 -2.66 -1.64
C PRO A 46 20.52 -3.22 -0.97
N PRO A 47 20.06 -4.43 -1.36
CA PRO A 47 18.91 -5.06 -0.73
C PRO A 47 19.25 -5.47 0.70
N MET A 48 18.29 -5.29 1.62
CA MET A 48 18.42 -5.74 3.00
C MET A 48 18.18 -7.24 3.14
N ARG A 49 17.41 -7.80 2.20
CA ARG A 49 17.06 -9.22 2.16
C ARG A 49 17.31 -9.77 0.77
N MET A 50 17.95 -10.92 0.70
CA MET A 50 18.17 -11.68 -0.52
C MET A 50 17.96 -13.16 -0.20
N GLU A 51 16.90 -13.75 -0.75
CA GLU A 51 16.49 -15.12 -0.44
C GLU A 51 16.23 -15.89 -1.73
N PRO A 52 16.56 -17.19 -1.83
CA PRO A 52 16.17 -18.02 -2.97
C PRO A 52 14.64 -18.07 -3.11
N LEU A 53 14.14 -18.05 -4.34
CA LEU A 53 12.72 -18.32 -4.57
C LEU A 53 12.41 -19.80 -4.26
N PRO A 54 11.20 -20.13 -3.76
CA PRO A 54 10.86 -21.50 -3.35
C PRO A 54 10.97 -22.54 -4.47
N ASP A 55 10.78 -22.12 -5.72
CA ASP A 55 10.88 -22.94 -6.92
C ASP A 55 12.31 -23.08 -7.47
N GLY A 56 13.29 -22.40 -6.86
CA GLY A 56 14.67 -22.35 -7.33
C GLY A 56 14.86 -21.61 -8.67
N ALA A 57 13.85 -20.87 -9.15
CA ALA A 57 13.92 -20.13 -10.41
C ALA A 57 14.79 -18.87 -10.34
N GLY A 58 15.18 -18.46 -9.13
CA GLY A 58 15.96 -17.26 -8.90
C GLY A 58 16.03 -16.85 -7.43
N VAL A 59 16.14 -15.54 -7.21
CA VAL A 59 16.20 -14.93 -5.87
C VAL A 59 15.19 -13.80 -5.75
N GLN A 60 14.66 -13.59 -4.55
CA GLN A 60 13.89 -12.43 -4.18
C GLN A 60 14.79 -11.42 -3.48
N LEU A 61 14.79 -10.18 -3.96
CA LEU A 61 15.43 -9.01 -3.36
C LEU A 61 14.39 -8.23 -2.56
N GLY A 62 14.80 -7.67 -1.42
CA GLY A 62 13.92 -6.90 -0.55
C GLY A 62 14.57 -5.62 -0.01
N TRP A 63 13.83 -4.51 -0.07
CA TRP A 63 14.20 -3.23 0.54
C TRP A 63 13.08 -2.77 1.47
N TYR A 64 13.46 -2.14 2.58
CA TYR A 64 12.54 -1.49 3.50
C TYR A 64 12.71 0.04 3.47
N ARG A 65 11.61 0.77 3.63
CA ARG A 65 11.57 2.22 3.78
C ARG A 65 10.61 2.60 4.88
N ASP A 66 11.09 3.39 5.83
CA ASP A 66 10.22 4.07 6.79
C ASP A 66 9.34 5.06 6.05
N THR A 67 8.06 5.07 6.39
CA THR A 67 7.09 6.03 5.86
C THR A 67 6.29 6.62 7.02
N THR A 68 5.56 7.69 6.74
CA THR A 68 4.63 8.27 7.70
C THR A 68 3.33 8.58 6.98
N TYR A 69 2.22 8.42 7.66
CA TYR A 69 0.91 8.80 7.13
C TYR A 69 0.12 9.57 8.16
N VAL A 70 -0.79 10.42 7.67
CA VAL A 70 -1.69 11.19 8.51
C VAL A 70 -3.09 10.59 8.40
N GLN A 71 -3.75 10.41 9.54
CA GLN A 71 -5.10 9.91 9.61
C GLN A 71 -5.93 10.81 10.53
N LYS A 72 -7.14 11.15 10.08
CA LYS A 72 -8.07 11.93 10.90
C LYS A 72 -8.65 11.06 12.00
N GLU A 73 -8.42 11.43 13.25
CA GLU A 73 -8.78 10.63 14.42
C GLU A 73 -9.43 11.49 15.50
N VAL A 74 -10.23 10.85 16.37
CA VAL A 74 -10.79 11.50 17.56
C VAL A 74 -9.67 11.61 18.60
N VAL A 75 -9.26 12.83 18.91
CA VAL A 75 -8.23 13.12 19.91
C VAL A 75 -8.80 13.43 21.29
N GLY A 76 -10.11 13.64 21.37
CA GLY A 76 -10.82 13.81 22.63
C GLY A 76 -12.32 13.78 22.45
N SER A 77 -13.06 13.57 23.53
CA SER A 77 -14.51 13.68 23.52
C SER A 77 -15.03 14.26 24.84
N THR A 78 -16.11 15.02 24.76
CA THR A 78 -16.88 15.47 25.93
C THR A 78 -18.27 14.84 25.91
N ALA A 79 -18.82 14.62 27.09
CA ALA A 79 -20.19 14.15 27.27
C ALA A 79 -20.89 15.10 28.24
N GLU A 80 -21.95 15.75 27.79
CA GLU A 80 -22.67 16.76 28.56
C GLU A 80 -24.17 16.49 28.51
N MET A 81 -24.83 16.66 29.65
CA MET A 81 -26.30 16.60 29.70
C MET A 81 -26.86 17.93 29.18
N GLN A 82 -27.57 17.87 28.06
CA GLN A 82 -28.32 19.01 27.52
C GLN A 82 -29.81 18.72 27.66
N GLY A 83 -30.40 19.24 28.75
CA GLY A 83 -31.74 18.84 29.19
C GLY A 83 -31.75 17.40 29.73
N ASN A 84 -32.64 16.56 29.19
CA ASN A 84 -32.77 15.13 29.58
C ASN A 84 -31.99 14.18 28.67
N VAL A 85 -31.12 14.69 27.78
CA VAL A 85 -30.36 13.88 26.82
C VAL A 85 -28.87 14.09 27.02
N MET A 86 -28.11 12.99 26.98
CA MET A 86 -26.64 13.02 26.99
C MET A 86 -26.14 13.27 25.56
N VAL A 87 -25.36 14.34 25.38
CA VAL A 87 -24.77 14.71 24.10
C VAL A 87 -23.28 14.42 24.13
N HIS A 88 -22.79 13.70 23.12
CA HIS A 88 -21.37 13.43 22.92
C HIS A 88 -20.80 14.33 21.82
N THR A 89 -19.74 15.07 22.12
CA THR A 89 -18.99 15.86 21.14
C THR A 89 -17.60 15.27 20.98
N ASN A 90 -17.23 14.91 19.74
CA ASN A 90 -15.90 14.39 19.41
C ASN A 90 -15.05 15.50 18.77
N TYR A 91 -13.83 15.66 19.26
CA TYR A 91 -12.82 16.55 18.70
C TYR A 91 -11.89 15.74 17.81
N TRP A 92 -11.82 16.12 16.53
CA TRP A 92 -11.06 15.41 15.51
C TRP A 92 -9.81 16.17 15.14
N ASP A 93 -8.70 15.47 14.96
CA ASP A 93 -7.42 16.04 14.51
C ASP A 93 -6.72 15.09 13.53
N ASP A 94 -5.72 15.62 12.83
CA ASP A 94 -4.86 14.89 11.90
C ASP A 94 -3.67 14.31 12.66
N VAL A 95 -3.68 12.99 12.90
CA VAL A 95 -2.66 12.30 13.68
C VAL A 95 -1.65 11.62 12.76
N ALA A 96 -0.37 11.91 12.96
CA ALA A 96 0.73 11.29 12.23
C ALA A 96 1.11 9.93 12.84
N HIS A 97 1.18 8.91 11.99
CA HIS A 97 1.53 7.54 12.36
C HIS A 97 2.77 7.06 11.60
N PRO A 98 3.64 6.28 12.25
CA PRO A 98 4.70 5.57 11.56
C PRO A 98 4.10 4.49 10.65
N GLY A 99 4.70 4.35 9.47
CA GLY A 99 4.39 3.31 8.50
C GLY A 99 5.66 2.65 7.99
N GLY A 100 5.49 1.61 7.17
CA GLY A 100 6.59 0.93 6.52
C GLY A 100 6.20 0.51 5.12
N CYS A 101 7.15 0.62 4.20
CA CYS A 101 7.05 0.13 2.83
C CYS A 101 8.15 -0.91 2.59
N THR A 102 7.75 -2.12 2.23
CA THR A 102 8.67 -3.15 1.77
C THR A 102 8.52 -3.30 0.27
N ILE A 103 9.62 -3.15 -0.46
CA ILE A 103 9.70 -3.37 -1.90
C ILE A 103 10.33 -4.73 -2.13
N LEU A 104 9.70 -5.55 -2.97
CA LEU A 104 10.10 -6.91 -3.28
C LEU A 104 10.24 -7.08 -4.78
N MET A 105 11.36 -7.65 -5.22
CA MET A 105 11.58 -7.99 -6.62
C MET A 105 12.06 -9.42 -6.74
N SER A 106 11.43 -10.19 -7.61
CA SER A 106 11.94 -11.50 -7.99
C SER A 106 12.87 -11.32 -9.18
N VAL A 107 14.02 -11.99 -9.13
CA VAL A 107 15.07 -11.93 -10.14
C VAL A 107 15.37 -13.34 -10.59
N ASN A 108 15.28 -13.59 -11.89
CA ASN A 108 15.55 -14.90 -12.48
C ASN A 108 17.07 -15.18 -12.60
N LYS A 109 17.44 -16.39 -13.01
CA LYS A 109 18.85 -16.79 -13.22
C LYS A 109 19.59 -15.97 -14.29
N ALA A 110 18.88 -15.33 -15.22
CA ALA A 110 19.46 -14.38 -16.18
C ALA A 110 19.68 -12.97 -15.61
N ARG A 111 19.45 -12.79 -14.30
CA ARG A 111 19.51 -11.52 -13.56
C ARG A 111 18.48 -10.48 -14.02
N GLN A 112 17.38 -10.94 -14.61
CA GLN A 112 16.28 -10.08 -15.01
C GLN A 112 15.17 -10.12 -13.97
N ILE A 113 14.54 -8.97 -13.75
CA ILE A 113 13.39 -8.84 -12.85
C ILE A 113 12.17 -9.48 -13.54
N ASN A 114 11.57 -10.47 -12.91
CA ASN A 114 10.37 -11.15 -13.42
C ASN A 114 9.09 -10.77 -12.67
N ASP A 115 9.22 -10.26 -11.44
CA ASP A 115 8.09 -9.80 -10.62
C ASP A 115 8.50 -8.62 -9.73
N PHE A 116 7.53 -7.76 -9.45
CA PHE A 116 7.65 -6.61 -8.55
C PHE A 116 6.40 -6.53 -7.68
N SER A 117 6.59 -6.40 -6.39
CA SER A 117 5.50 -6.17 -5.45
C SER A 117 5.94 -5.29 -4.28
N THR A 118 4.95 -4.73 -3.62
CA THR A 118 5.13 -3.91 -2.42
C THR A 118 4.26 -4.44 -1.29
N LYS A 119 4.66 -4.16 -0.05
CA LYS A 119 3.89 -4.47 1.15
C LYS A 119 3.92 -3.27 2.10
N GLY A 120 2.81 -3.04 2.80
CA GLY A 120 2.66 -1.92 3.72
C GLY A 120 2.21 -0.65 3.00
N ARG A 121 2.61 0.53 3.51
CA ARG A 121 2.22 1.82 2.94
C ARG A 121 3.39 2.41 2.16
N CYS A 122 3.34 2.29 0.83
CA CYS A 122 4.37 2.79 -0.07
C CYS A 122 4.05 4.16 -0.70
N ASN A 123 3.01 4.84 -0.22
CA ASN A 123 2.67 6.19 -0.68
C ASN A 123 3.83 7.16 -0.40
N GLY A 124 4.24 7.92 -1.41
CA GLY A 124 5.36 8.87 -1.30
C GLY A 124 6.75 8.24 -1.42
N VAL A 125 6.85 6.91 -1.55
CA VAL A 125 8.11 6.23 -1.90
C VAL A 125 8.27 6.26 -3.41
N ASN A 126 9.46 6.62 -3.91
CA ASN A 126 9.74 6.50 -5.33
C ASN A 126 9.96 5.03 -5.69
N LEU A 127 9.03 4.45 -6.44
CA LEU A 127 8.99 3.01 -6.75
C LEU A 127 9.61 2.67 -8.11
N ALA A 128 9.95 3.65 -8.94
CA ALA A 128 10.52 3.41 -10.26
C ALA A 128 11.34 4.63 -10.73
N PRO A 129 12.32 4.44 -11.65
CA PRO A 129 13.16 5.51 -12.16
C PRO A 129 12.42 6.55 -13.00
#